data_AF-A0A8H3CU97-F1
#
_entry.id   AF-A0A8H3CU97-F1
#
_cell.length_a   1.000
_cell.length_b   1.000
_cell.length_c   1.000
_cell.angle_alpha   90.00
_cell.angle_beta   90.00
_cell.angle_gamma   90.00
#
_symmetry.space_group_name_H-M   'P 1'
#
loop_
_entity.id
_entity.type
_entity.pdbx_description
1 polymer ?
#
loop_
_entity_poly.entity_id
_entity_poly.type
_entity_poly.pdbx_seq_one_letter_code
_entity_poly.pdbx_strand_id
1 'polypeptide(L)'
;RGLPSSSVRGLSSTSRSLASALPGYPTPGTAFSPPPAPSPAPDVAPSATSSVTSAGTATTTATTAAKPNTVLPKSDIPIITTIADLREWRNKAFREGKSVGFVPTMGALHDGHISLVRESLRENDLTVVSIYVNPAQFAPHEDLATYPRTLDKDALLLSTCSYLPSAPNATVRSPSAIFLPSTKEMYPSGLSHSSQVSTYVVPPPSLTNQMEGLSRPTFFRGVATVVSKLLNITLPTRVYFGQKDIQQALLMKNMVKELCFPTRVRVVETVRGTQELALSSRNAYLQGKEKEVAGTLRGALKAVEKAWYAGMSRSEALAAGRQYVDEVVQANAGQVEMKLDYIEMNDPHTFEPLGEDVNSGAAASGKGPGVILSGALWVGRTRLIDNVLLGEVGWVYE
;
A
#
# COMPACT_ATOMS: atom_id res chain seq x y z
N ARG A 1 -84.73 12.23 -4.91
CA ARG A 1 -84.45 10.89 -4.36
C ARG A 1 -83.01 10.96 -3.86
N GLY A 2 -82.71 11.27 -2.59
CA GLY A 2 -83.05 10.50 -1.36
C GLY A 2 -82.32 9.16 -1.46
N LEU A 3 -81.39 8.72 -0.61
CA LEU A 3 -81.05 8.85 0.81
C LEU A 3 -79.69 8.06 0.97
N PRO A 4 -79.12 7.77 2.17
CA PRO A 4 -78.80 8.66 3.28
C PRO A 4 -77.41 8.42 3.95
N SER A 5 -77.15 9.33 4.90
CA SER A 5 -76.37 9.23 6.16
C SER A 5 -76.72 8.00 7.02
N SER A 6 -75.84 7.47 7.89
CA SER A 6 -75.65 7.81 9.33
C SER A 6 -75.25 6.48 10.04
N SER A 7 -74.58 6.33 11.19
CA SER A 7 -73.96 7.21 12.19
C SER A 7 -73.28 6.34 13.26
N VAL A 8 -72.14 6.81 13.80
CA VAL A 8 -71.83 7.05 15.23
C VAL A 8 -72.01 5.95 16.30
N ARG A 9 -70.92 5.68 17.04
CA ARG A 9 -70.72 5.80 18.53
C ARG A 9 -69.27 5.29 18.82
N GLY A 10 -68.32 5.96 19.47
CA GLY A 10 -68.29 6.71 20.75
C GLY A 10 -68.35 5.72 21.92
N LEU A 11 -67.50 5.62 22.96
CA LEU A 11 -66.38 6.33 23.60
C LEU A 11 -65.62 5.22 24.41
N SER A 12 -64.34 5.32 24.82
CA SER A 12 -63.90 6.09 25.99
C SER A 12 -62.44 5.76 26.37
N SER A 13 -61.78 6.78 26.91
CA SER A 13 -60.57 6.87 27.75
C SER A 13 -59.77 5.62 28.15
N THR A 14 -58.44 5.74 28.03
CA THR A 14 -57.55 5.78 29.22
C THR A 14 -56.14 6.26 28.86
N SER A 15 -55.69 7.27 29.59
CA SER A 15 -54.33 7.77 29.64
C SER A 15 -53.37 6.74 30.26
N ARG A 16 -52.29 6.38 29.57
CA ARG A 16 -51.07 5.89 30.22
C ARG A 16 -49.82 6.42 29.53
N SER A 17 -49.07 7.16 30.33
CA SER A 17 -47.67 7.51 30.16
C SER A 17 -46.83 6.25 29.88
N LEU A 18 -46.06 6.26 28.79
CA LEU A 18 -44.97 5.31 28.55
C LEU A 18 -43.65 6.06 28.75
N ALA A 19 -43.20 6.10 30.00
CA ALA A 19 -41.81 6.34 30.37
C ALA A 19 -41.27 5.04 30.98
N SER A 20 -40.38 4.35 30.28
CA SER A 20 -39.60 3.16 30.71
C SER A 20 -38.98 2.54 29.45
N ALA A 21 -37.70 2.19 29.33
CA ALA A 21 -36.51 2.38 30.14
C ALA A 21 -35.32 2.19 29.17
N LEU A 22 -34.38 3.14 29.14
CA LEU A 22 -33.09 2.98 28.48
C LEU A 22 -32.19 2.09 29.37
N PRO A 23 -31.43 1.12 28.83
CA PRO A 23 -30.44 0.41 29.61
C PRO A 23 -29.31 1.35 30.01
N GLY A 24 -29.11 1.48 31.33
CA GLY A 24 -28.18 2.42 31.95
C GLY A 24 -26.71 2.07 31.72
N TYR A 25 -25.91 3.13 31.57
CA TYR A 25 -24.46 3.11 31.71
C TYR A 25 -24.07 2.80 33.17
N PRO A 26 -23.11 1.89 33.44
CA PRO A 26 -22.58 1.72 34.77
C PRO A 26 -21.65 2.89 35.15
N THR A 27 -21.93 3.50 36.31
CA THR A 27 -21.05 4.46 36.99
C THR A 27 -19.84 3.77 37.63
N PRO A 28 -18.71 4.49 37.82
CA PRO A 28 -17.42 3.90 38.17
C PRO A 28 -17.29 3.64 39.68
N GLY A 29 -16.80 2.46 40.06
CA GLY A 29 -16.41 2.20 41.44
C GLY A 29 -16.42 0.74 41.87
N THR A 30 -15.49 -0.07 41.37
CA THR A 30 -14.91 -1.20 42.11
C THR A 30 -13.54 -1.51 41.51
N ALA A 31 -12.51 -1.50 42.36
CA ALA A 31 -11.14 -1.82 41.99
C ALA A 31 -11.03 -3.28 41.56
N PHE A 32 -10.58 -3.54 40.33
CA PHE A 32 -10.15 -4.86 39.90
C PHE A 32 -8.73 -5.10 40.44
N SER A 33 -8.59 -6.05 41.36
CA SER A 33 -7.29 -6.59 41.78
C SER A 33 -6.63 -7.32 40.60
N PRO A 34 -5.33 -7.09 40.33
CA PRO A 34 -4.62 -7.84 39.29
C PRO A 34 -4.41 -9.30 39.72
N PRO A 35 -4.36 -10.25 38.75
CA PRO A 35 -4.00 -11.64 39.05
C PRO A 35 -2.55 -11.75 39.55
N PRO A 36 -2.23 -12.77 40.38
CA PRO A 36 -0.88 -12.94 40.92
C PRO A 36 0.13 -13.26 39.81
N ALA A 37 1.35 -12.72 39.96
CA ALA A 37 2.46 -12.94 39.05
C ALA A 37 2.89 -14.42 39.04
N PRO A 38 3.33 -14.97 37.88
CA PRO A 38 3.88 -16.31 37.81
C PRO A 38 5.22 -16.40 38.56
N SER A 39 5.41 -17.49 39.31
CA SER A 39 6.59 -17.79 40.11
C SER A 39 7.88 -17.83 39.28
N PRO A 40 9.03 -17.38 39.84
CA PRO A 40 10.32 -17.48 39.17
C PRO A 40 10.80 -18.94 39.10
N ALA A 41 11.36 -19.31 37.95
CA ALA A 41 12.06 -20.58 37.74
C ALA A 41 13.33 -20.65 38.63
N PRO A 42 13.77 -21.87 39.03
CA PRO A 42 14.82 -22.02 40.03
C PRO A 42 16.21 -21.67 39.49
N ASP A 43 16.99 -21.05 40.37
CA ASP A 43 18.41 -20.70 40.21
C ASP A 43 19.28 -21.91 39.85
N VAL A 44 20.07 -21.76 38.78
CA VAL A 44 21.24 -22.60 38.53
C VAL A 44 22.47 -21.84 39.01
N ALA A 45 23.09 -22.36 40.07
CA ALA A 45 24.31 -21.84 40.67
C ALA A 45 25.52 -21.87 39.71
N PRO A 46 26.48 -20.94 39.84
CA PRO A 46 27.67 -20.88 39.01
C PRO A 46 28.77 -21.82 39.54
N SER A 47 29.45 -22.53 38.64
CA SER A 47 30.70 -23.23 38.94
C SER A 47 31.91 -22.31 38.79
N ALA A 48 32.89 -22.58 39.64
CA ALA A 48 33.94 -21.67 40.07
C ALA A 48 35.15 -21.54 39.12
N THR A 49 35.69 -20.32 39.10
CA THR A 49 37.12 -19.94 39.15
C THR A 49 38.14 -20.62 38.23
N SER A 50 38.78 -19.80 37.38
CA SER A 50 40.24 -19.66 37.44
C SER A 50 40.64 -18.22 37.11
N SER A 51 41.49 -17.68 37.97
CA SER A 51 42.02 -16.32 37.99
C SER A 51 43.31 -16.22 37.17
N VAL A 52 43.41 -15.21 36.30
CA VAL A 52 44.70 -14.61 35.93
C VAL A 52 44.52 -13.10 35.87
N THR A 53 45.29 -12.42 36.72
CA THR A 53 45.47 -10.98 36.83
C THR A 53 46.31 -10.45 35.66
N SER A 54 45.89 -9.35 35.03
CA SER A 54 46.79 -8.27 34.64
C SER A 54 46.01 -6.98 34.38
N ALA A 55 46.50 -5.91 35.00
CA ALA A 55 45.96 -4.56 34.90
C ALA A 55 46.40 -3.92 33.57
N GLY A 56 45.46 -3.25 32.91
CA GLY A 56 45.71 -2.45 31.71
C GLY A 56 44.65 -1.36 31.59
N THR A 57 44.97 -0.17 32.11
CA THR A 57 44.15 1.03 32.06
C THR A 57 43.99 1.48 30.60
N ALA A 58 42.83 1.21 29.99
CA ALA A 58 42.49 1.71 28.67
C ALA A 58 41.41 2.80 28.79
N THR A 59 41.87 4.03 28.65
CA THR A 59 41.07 5.25 28.51
C THR A 59 40.06 5.08 27.37
N THR A 60 38.78 4.98 27.71
CA THR A 60 37.68 4.97 26.75
C THR A 60 37.46 6.41 26.26
N THR A 61 38.09 6.75 25.13
CA THR A 61 37.69 7.91 24.34
C THR A 61 36.27 7.67 23.84
N ALA A 62 35.34 8.49 24.33
CA ALA A 62 33.99 8.58 23.82
C ALA A 62 34.04 9.04 22.35
N THR A 63 33.95 8.09 21.43
CA THR A 63 33.69 8.36 20.01
C THR A 63 32.26 8.87 19.92
N THR A 64 32.13 10.19 19.82
CA THR A 64 30.89 10.86 19.42
C THR A 64 30.48 10.28 18.07
N ALA A 65 29.37 9.53 18.04
CA ALA A 65 28.76 9.06 16.81
C ALA A 65 28.40 10.29 15.96
N ALA A 66 29.18 10.52 14.91
CA ALA A 66 28.92 11.56 13.94
C ALA A 66 27.54 11.33 13.32
N LYS A 67 26.67 12.35 13.36
CA LYS A 67 25.44 12.38 12.57
C LYS A 67 25.84 12.17 11.11
N PRO A 68 25.24 11.23 10.35
CA PRO A 68 25.44 11.20 8.92
C PRO A 68 24.92 12.53 8.37
N ASN A 69 25.85 13.39 7.95
CA ASN A 69 25.55 14.65 7.32
C ASN A 69 25.13 14.34 5.89
N THR A 70 23.91 13.82 5.72
CA THR A 70 23.32 13.67 4.39
C THR A 70 23.07 15.07 3.87
N VAL A 71 24.01 15.58 3.07
CA VAL A 71 23.83 16.83 2.34
C VAL A 71 22.60 16.63 1.47
N LEU A 72 21.55 17.41 1.71
CA LEU A 72 20.34 17.37 0.90
C LEU A 72 20.71 17.78 -0.55
N PRO A 73 20.10 17.15 -1.56
CA PRO A 73 20.35 17.50 -2.95
C PRO A 73 19.95 18.96 -3.20
N LYS A 74 20.58 19.60 -4.18
CA LYS A 74 20.03 20.84 -4.73
C LYS A 74 18.71 20.51 -5.43
N SER A 75 17.64 21.17 -5.02
CA SER A 75 16.30 20.94 -5.55
C SER A 75 15.54 22.26 -5.60
N ASP A 76 14.92 22.54 -6.75
CA ASP A 76 14.01 23.67 -6.92
C ASP A 76 12.66 23.41 -6.22
N ILE A 77 12.40 22.16 -5.83
CA ILE A 77 11.27 21.74 -5.01
C ILE A 77 11.72 21.72 -3.55
N PRO A 78 11.01 22.39 -2.62
CA PRO A 78 11.33 22.36 -1.20
C PRO A 78 11.38 20.92 -0.65
N ILE A 79 12.47 20.58 0.04
CA ILE A 79 12.63 19.30 0.73
C ILE A 79 12.35 19.51 2.22
N ILE A 80 11.30 18.85 2.71
CA ILE A 80 10.83 18.92 4.09
C ILE A 80 11.18 17.60 4.78
N THR A 81 11.92 17.65 5.89
CA THR A 81 12.46 16.45 6.56
C THR A 81 11.79 16.15 7.90
N THR A 82 11.00 17.07 8.45
CA THR A 82 10.31 16.90 9.74
C THR A 82 8.78 16.90 9.56
N ILE A 83 8.09 16.20 10.46
CA ILE A 83 6.62 16.17 10.50
C ILE A 83 6.07 17.54 10.86
N ALA A 84 6.75 18.29 11.73
CA ALA A 84 6.34 19.62 12.16
C ALA A 84 6.29 20.59 10.98
N ASP A 85 7.37 20.67 10.20
CA ASP A 85 7.46 21.57 9.04
C ASP A 85 6.45 21.20 7.95
N LEU A 86 6.23 19.90 7.72
CA LEU A 86 5.24 19.45 6.73
C LEU A 86 3.81 19.82 7.15
N ARG A 87 3.51 19.72 8.46
CA ARG A 87 2.21 20.15 9.01
C ARG A 87 2.03 21.66 8.92
N GLU A 88 3.07 22.44 9.15
CA GLU A 88 3.02 23.88 8.95
C GLU A 88 2.72 24.23 7.49
N TRP A 89 3.46 23.62 6.55
CA TRP A 89 3.22 23.76 5.11
C TRP A 89 1.77 23.39 4.75
N ARG A 90 1.27 22.26 5.26
CA ARG A 90 -0.10 21.80 4.99
C ARG A 90 -1.16 22.74 5.57
N ASN A 91 -0.95 23.26 6.78
CA ASN A 91 -1.85 24.21 7.43
C ASN A 91 -1.95 25.52 6.65
N LYS A 92 -0.84 26.00 6.08
CA LYS A 92 -0.86 27.15 5.17
C LYS A 92 -1.73 26.86 3.94
N ALA A 93 -1.52 25.73 3.27
CA ALA A 93 -2.34 25.33 2.12
C ALA A 93 -3.83 25.23 2.47
N PHE A 94 -4.16 24.72 3.66
CA PHE A 94 -5.55 24.64 4.14
C PHE A 94 -6.17 26.03 4.33
N ARG A 95 -5.47 26.98 4.97
CA ARG A 95 -5.95 28.36 5.15
C ARG A 95 -6.14 29.10 3.83
N GLU A 96 -5.35 28.77 2.82
CA GLU A 96 -5.47 29.30 1.45
C GLU A 96 -6.57 28.60 0.63
N GLY A 97 -7.27 27.62 1.20
CA GLY A 97 -8.32 26.85 0.50
C GLY A 97 -7.79 25.95 -0.62
N LYS A 98 -6.49 25.64 -0.62
CA LYS A 98 -5.85 24.84 -1.68
C LYS A 98 -6.04 23.34 -1.45
N SER A 99 -6.36 22.63 -2.52
CA SER A 99 -6.36 21.17 -2.55
C SER A 99 -4.93 20.64 -2.59
N VAL A 100 -4.70 19.51 -1.92
CA VAL A 100 -3.38 18.87 -1.83
C VAL A 100 -3.48 17.42 -2.29
N GLY A 101 -2.78 17.09 -3.38
CA GLY A 101 -2.57 15.72 -3.81
C GLY A 101 -1.30 15.14 -3.19
N PHE A 102 -1.34 13.87 -2.76
CA PHE A 102 -0.22 13.20 -2.12
C PHE A 102 0.18 11.92 -2.83
N VAL A 103 1.47 11.78 -3.15
CA VAL A 103 2.06 10.59 -3.79
C VAL A 103 3.07 9.95 -2.84
N PRO A 104 2.69 8.91 -2.07
CA PRO A 104 3.62 8.19 -1.23
C PRO A 104 4.54 7.28 -2.06
N THR A 105 5.86 7.44 -1.91
CA THR A 105 6.85 6.59 -2.60
C THR A 105 7.98 6.16 -1.65
N MET A 106 8.75 5.17 -2.08
CA MET A 106 10.01 4.76 -1.43
C MET A 106 11.26 5.34 -2.11
N GLY A 107 11.11 6.24 -3.09
CA GLY A 107 12.22 6.70 -3.95
C GLY A 107 12.51 5.76 -5.10
N ALA A 108 13.67 5.93 -5.74
CA ALA A 108 14.03 5.22 -6.98
C ALA A 108 12.95 5.39 -8.05
N LEU A 109 12.64 6.67 -8.31
CA LEU A 109 11.51 7.06 -9.13
C LEU A 109 11.72 6.67 -10.60
N HIS A 110 10.60 6.43 -11.28
CA HIS A 110 10.52 6.04 -12.68
C HIS A 110 9.22 6.58 -13.28
N ASP A 111 8.98 6.40 -14.58
CA ASP A 111 7.83 7.01 -15.26
C ASP A 111 6.48 6.61 -14.66
N GLY A 112 6.36 5.40 -14.10
CA GLY A 112 5.20 4.99 -13.30
C GLY A 112 4.94 5.83 -12.05
N HIS A 113 5.97 6.33 -11.36
CA HIS A 113 5.78 7.29 -10.26
C HIS A 113 5.42 8.68 -10.80
N ILE A 114 6.02 9.06 -11.93
CA ILE A 114 5.78 10.35 -12.57
C ILE A 114 4.34 10.46 -13.11
N SER A 115 3.73 9.37 -13.57
CA SER A 115 2.29 9.39 -13.90
C SER A 115 1.42 9.69 -12.70
N LEU A 116 1.73 9.16 -11.50
CA LEU A 116 1.02 9.50 -10.26
C LEU A 116 1.13 11.00 -9.95
N VAL A 117 2.33 11.55 -10.09
CA VAL A 117 2.58 12.99 -9.88
C VAL A 117 1.81 13.83 -10.89
N ARG A 118 1.78 13.44 -12.16
CA ARG A 118 1.02 14.14 -13.21
C ARG A 118 -0.49 14.14 -12.92
N GLU A 119 -1.06 13.00 -12.52
CA GLU A 119 -2.47 12.94 -12.11
C GLU A 119 -2.75 13.81 -10.88
N SER A 120 -1.83 13.83 -9.91
CA SER A 120 -1.92 14.71 -8.75
C SER A 120 -1.93 16.20 -9.14
N LEU A 121 -1.05 16.62 -10.05
CA LEU A 121 -0.99 18.01 -10.53
C LEU A 121 -2.22 18.40 -11.35
N ARG A 122 -2.81 17.44 -12.08
CA ARG A 122 -4.04 17.64 -12.85
C ARG A 122 -5.24 17.91 -11.94
N GLU A 123 -5.33 17.18 -10.84
CA GLU A 123 -6.52 17.15 -9.98
C GLU A 123 -6.43 18.06 -8.74
N ASN A 124 -5.26 18.60 -8.40
CA ASN A 124 -5.04 19.40 -7.18
C ASN A 124 -4.20 20.66 -7.45
N ASP A 125 -4.29 21.63 -6.52
CA ASP A 125 -3.53 22.89 -6.59
C ASP A 125 -2.07 22.71 -6.20
N LEU A 126 -1.82 21.84 -5.22
CA LEU A 126 -0.50 21.51 -4.71
C LEU A 126 -0.30 19.98 -4.72
N THR A 127 0.95 19.56 -4.93
CA THR A 127 1.33 18.14 -4.91
C THR A 127 2.51 17.92 -3.96
N VAL A 128 2.37 16.98 -3.02
CA VAL A 128 3.46 16.52 -2.15
C VAL A 128 3.83 15.10 -2.54
N VAL A 129 5.13 14.82 -2.63
CA VAL A 129 5.66 13.47 -2.84
C VAL A 129 6.45 13.07 -1.62
N SER A 130 6.18 11.92 -0.99
CA SER A 130 7.09 11.40 0.04
C SER A 130 8.10 10.45 -0.58
N ILE A 131 9.35 10.52 -0.13
CA ILE A 131 10.39 9.53 -0.41
C ILE A 131 10.80 8.94 0.93
N TYR A 132 10.32 7.74 1.24
CA TYR A 132 10.64 7.06 2.50
C TYR A 132 10.66 5.55 2.33
N VAL A 133 11.85 4.95 2.43
CA VAL A 133 12.01 3.49 2.47
C VAL A 133 11.62 3.01 3.87
N ASN A 134 10.37 2.55 4.00
CA ASN A 134 9.81 2.12 5.28
C ASN A 134 10.37 0.75 5.71
N PRO A 135 11.15 0.63 6.80
CA PRO A 135 11.69 -0.66 7.23
C PRO A 135 10.59 -1.64 7.68
N ALA A 136 9.46 -1.14 8.19
CA ALA A 136 8.42 -1.98 8.79
C ALA A 136 7.67 -2.90 7.80
N GLN A 137 7.81 -2.65 6.50
CA GLN A 137 7.22 -3.48 5.44
C GLN A 137 8.22 -4.46 4.81
N PHE A 138 9.46 -4.52 5.31
CA PHE A 138 10.45 -5.49 4.87
C PHE A 138 10.59 -6.61 5.90
N ALA A 139 10.57 -7.86 5.47
CA ALA A 139 10.99 -8.97 6.34
C ALA A 139 12.54 -8.98 6.49
N PRO A 140 13.11 -9.62 7.52
CA PRO A 140 14.57 -9.63 7.73
C PRO A 140 15.39 -10.18 6.54
N HIS A 141 14.78 -11.04 5.72
CA HIS A 141 15.40 -11.64 4.53
C HIS A 141 15.07 -10.89 3.22
N GLU A 142 14.28 -9.80 3.28
CA GLU A 142 13.96 -8.99 2.11
C GLU A 142 15.02 -7.91 1.83
N ASP A 143 14.89 -7.24 0.69
CA ASP A 143 15.91 -6.40 0.07
C ASP A 143 16.07 -4.98 0.68
N LEU A 144 15.78 -4.78 1.98
CA LEU A 144 15.85 -3.45 2.62
C LEU A 144 17.25 -2.80 2.54
N ALA A 145 18.29 -3.61 2.76
CA ALA A 145 19.68 -3.13 2.72
C ALA A 145 20.09 -2.71 1.30
N THR A 146 19.62 -3.44 0.30
CA THR A 146 19.96 -3.27 -1.12
C THR A 146 18.97 -2.40 -1.89
N TYR A 147 17.89 -1.94 -1.26
CA TYR A 147 16.88 -1.11 -1.92
C TYR A 147 17.52 0.17 -2.47
N PRO A 148 17.29 0.53 -3.75
CA PRO A 148 17.93 1.67 -4.38
C PRO A 148 17.56 2.98 -3.70
N ARG A 149 18.56 3.81 -3.40
CA ARG A 149 18.40 5.16 -2.84
C ARG A 149 19.05 6.15 -3.79
N THR A 150 18.23 6.88 -4.55
CA THR A 150 18.68 7.74 -5.67
C THR A 150 18.16 9.16 -5.56
N LEU A 151 18.23 9.74 -4.36
CA LEU A 151 17.58 11.01 -4.03
C LEU A 151 17.89 12.16 -5.00
N ASP A 152 19.15 12.32 -5.46
CA ASP A 152 19.50 13.35 -6.46
C ASP A 152 18.75 13.15 -7.78
N LYS A 153 18.68 11.90 -8.26
CA LYS A 153 17.97 11.54 -9.50
C LYS A 153 16.47 11.69 -9.31
N ASP A 154 15.95 11.31 -8.15
CA ASP A 154 14.53 11.40 -7.81
C ASP A 154 14.09 12.88 -7.80
N ALA A 155 14.86 13.77 -7.16
CA ALA A 155 14.59 15.20 -7.12
C ALA A 155 14.65 15.84 -8.52
N LEU A 156 15.65 15.48 -9.33
CA LEU A 156 15.75 15.93 -10.72
C LEU A 156 14.56 15.46 -11.57
N LEU A 157 14.13 14.20 -11.44
CA LEU A 157 13.01 13.69 -12.21
C LEU A 157 11.71 14.42 -11.81
N LEU A 158 11.50 14.67 -10.52
CA LEU A 158 10.36 15.45 -10.04
C LEU A 158 10.38 16.90 -10.54
N SER A 159 11.55 17.54 -10.65
CA SER A 159 11.66 18.92 -11.15
C SER A 159 11.30 19.06 -12.62
N THR A 160 11.39 17.98 -13.41
CA THR A 160 10.91 17.97 -14.80
C THR A 160 9.39 17.90 -14.93
N CYS A 161 8.67 17.63 -13.83
CA CYS A 161 7.22 17.48 -13.86
C CYS A 161 6.53 18.84 -13.75
N SER A 162 5.69 19.14 -14.75
CA SER A 162 4.80 20.28 -14.69
C SER A 162 3.49 19.97 -15.40
N TYR A 163 2.45 20.73 -15.07
CA TYR A 163 1.13 20.68 -15.69
C TYR A 163 0.58 22.09 -15.78
N LEU A 164 0.13 22.50 -16.98
CA LEU A 164 -0.57 23.77 -17.18
C LEU A 164 -2.06 23.46 -17.37
N PRO A 165 -2.93 23.83 -16.41
CA PRO A 165 -4.38 23.68 -16.60
C PRO A 165 -4.87 24.50 -17.79
N SER A 166 -5.87 24.00 -18.52
CA SER A 166 -6.43 24.70 -19.69
C SER A 166 -7.26 25.94 -19.36
N ALA A 167 -7.51 26.22 -18.08
CA ALA A 167 -8.30 27.37 -17.65
C ALA A 167 -7.57 28.70 -17.94
N PRO A 168 -8.30 29.76 -18.33
CA PRO A 168 -7.70 31.08 -18.53
C PRO A 168 -7.06 31.57 -17.23
N ASN A 169 -5.83 32.12 -17.34
CA ASN A 169 -4.99 32.59 -16.22
C ASN A 169 -4.49 31.49 -15.26
N ALA A 170 -4.58 30.21 -15.65
CA ALA A 170 -3.97 29.16 -14.86
C ALA A 170 -2.45 29.28 -14.84
N THR A 171 -1.85 29.03 -13.68
CA THR A 171 -0.40 28.95 -13.53
C THR A 171 0.08 27.52 -13.74
N VAL A 172 1.32 27.38 -14.21
CA VAL A 172 2.00 26.08 -14.24
C VAL A 172 2.04 25.51 -12.82
N ARG A 173 1.62 24.25 -12.69
CA ARG A 173 1.70 23.47 -11.46
C ARG A 173 2.90 22.53 -11.57
N SER A 174 3.72 22.50 -10.53
CA SER A 174 4.84 21.57 -10.37
C SER A 174 4.76 20.97 -8.95
N PRO A 175 5.47 19.87 -8.66
CA PRO A 175 5.53 19.32 -7.31
C PRO A 175 5.92 20.41 -6.30
N SER A 176 5.13 20.52 -5.23
CA SER A 176 5.18 21.67 -4.31
C SER A 176 6.07 21.41 -3.10
N ALA A 177 6.27 20.14 -2.73
CA ALA A 177 7.21 19.72 -1.70
C ALA A 177 7.58 18.24 -1.85
N ILE A 178 8.80 17.91 -1.42
CA ILE A 178 9.25 16.53 -1.20
C ILE A 178 9.30 16.31 0.31
N PHE A 179 8.57 15.32 0.82
CA PHE A 179 8.66 14.90 2.21
C PHE A 179 9.68 13.75 2.34
N LEU A 180 10.79 14.03 3.02
CA LEU A 180 11.92 13.13 3.18
C LEU A 180 12.21 12.88 4.68
N PRO A 181 11.31 12.18 5.40
CA PRO A 181 11.50 11.95 6.83
C PRO A 181 12.58 10.91 7.09
N SER A 182 13.23 11.03 8.24
CA SER A 182 14.09 9.95 8.76
C SER A 182 13.26 8.84 9.41
N THR A 183 13.84 7.64 9.57
CA THR A 183 13.20 6.56 10.34
C THR A 183 12.93 6.97 11.78
N LYS A 184 13.80 7.78 12.40
CA LYS A 184 13.59 8.28 13.77
C LYS A 184 12.41 9.24 13.85
N GLU A 185 12.23 10.08 12.82
CA GLU A 185 11.07 10.97 12.71
C GLU A 185 9.78 10.17 12.56
N MET A 186 9.79 9.15 11.69
CA MET A 186 8.63 8.29 11.49
C MET A 186 8.38 7.37 12.69
N TYR A 187 9.40 6.86 13.36
CA TYR A 187 9.29 5.86 14.43
C TYR A 187 10.14 6.28 15.65
N PRO A 188 9.68 7.27 16.44
CA PRO A 188 10.45 7.81 17.55
C PRO A 188 10.70 6.79 18.67
N SER A 189 9.79 5.84 18.87
CA SER A 189 9.94 4.71 19.81
C SER A 189 10.81 3.57 19.25
N GLY A 190 11.30 3.70 18.01
CA GLY A 190 12.02 2.66 17.29
C GLY A 190 11.12 1.68 16.54
N LEU A 191 11.75 0.84 15.73
CA LEU A 191 11.15 -0.29 15.04
C LEU A 191 11.84 -1.56 15.50
N SER A 192 11.07 -2.60 15.85
CA SER A 192 11.60 -3.93 16.03
C SER A 192 10.61 -4.97 15.53
N HIS A 193 11.13 -5.96 14.79
CA HIS A 193 10.35 -7.10 14.33
C HIS A 193 10.12 -8.12 15.44
N SER A 194 11.04 -8.20 16.42
CA SER A 194 11.02 -9.15 17.53
C SER A 194 10.34 -8.61 18.79
N SER A 195 10.24 -7.29 18.92
CA SER A 195 9.62 -6.63 20.06
C SER A 195 8.77 -5.47 19.56
N GLN A 196 7.46 -5.59 19.73
CA GLN A 196 6.54 -4.55 19.31
C GLN A 196 6.69 -3.31 20.21
N VAL A 197 7.39 -2.30 19.71
CA VAL A 197 7.62 -1.03 20.41
C VAL A 197 6.86 0.15 19.81
N SER A 198 6.34 0.00 18.59
CA SER A 198 5.55 1.01 17.88
C SER A 198 4.11 0.54 17.64
N THR A 199 3.16 1.47 17.71
CA THR A 199 1.76 1.24 17.29
C THR A 199 1.69 0.92 15.80
N TYR A 200 0.79 0.01 15.42
CA TYR A 200 0.56 -0.40 14.04
C TYR A 200 -0.93 -0.49 13.71
N VAL A 201 -1.20 -0.60 12.40
CA VAL A 201 -2.51 -0.93 11.84
C VAL A 201 -2.43 -2.35 11.28
N VAL A 202 -3.35 -3.22 11.68
CA VAL A 202 -3.44 -4.61 11.18
C VAL A 202 -4.68 -4.71 10.28
N PRO A 203 -4.50 -4.84 8.96
CA PRO A 203 -5.62 -5.13 8.07
C PRO A 203 -6.21 -6.51 8.36
N PRO A 204 -7.48 -6.77 8.00
CA PRO A 204 -8.08 -8.08 8.22
C PRO A 204 -7.32 -9.18 7.45
N PRO A 205 -7.23 -10.40 8.00
CA PRO A 205 -6.60 -11.55 7.34
C PRO A 205 -7.15 -11.81 5.94
N SER A 206 -8.45 -11.59 5.74
CA SER A 206 -9.12 -11.77 4.44
C SER A 206 -8.63 -10.84 3.33
N LEU A 207 -7.86 -9.79 3.65
CA LEU A 207 -7.26 -8.91 2.64
C LEU A 207 -5.74 -9.08 2.53
N THR A 208 -5.14 -9.91 3.39
CA THR A 208 -3.69 -10.02 3.58
C THR A 208 -3.15 -11.44 3.53
N ASN A 209 -4.00 -12.46 3.44
CA ASN A 209 -3.62 -13.87 3.36
C ASN A 209 -3.87 -14.47 1.96
N GLN A 210 -3.95 -13.62 0.94
CA GLN A 210 -4.11 -13.99 -0.46
C GLN A 210 -3.06 -13.27 -1.32
N MET A 211 -2.82 -13.78 -2.53
CA MET A 211 -1.89 -13.20 -3.51
C MET A 211 -0.54 -12.82 -2.88
N GLU A 212 -0.15 -11.54 -2.90
CA GLU A 212 1.12 -11.07 -2.36
C GLU A 212 1.27 -11.25 -0.86
N GLY A 213 0.14 -11.33 -0.16
CA GLY A 213 0.09 -11.51 1.28
C GLY A 213 0.60 -12.88 1.73
N LEU A 214 0.37 -13.92 0.93
CA LEU A 214 0.87 -15.28 1.19
C LEU A 214 2.39 -15.31 1.15
N SER A 215 2.99 -14.69 0.14
CA SER A 215 4.45 -14.63 -0.01
C SER A 215 5.10 -13.65 0.97
N ARG A 216 4.33 -12.70 1.55
CA ARG A 216 4.85 -11.61 2.38
C ARG A 216 3.98 -11.30 3.62
N PRO A 217 3.94 -12.20 4.64
CA PRO A 217 2.96 -12.13 5.74
C PRO A 217 2.96 -10.85 6.59
N THR A 218 4.09 -10.13 6.65
CA THR A 218 4.21 -8.89 7.45
C THR A 218 4.10 -7.61 6.61
N PHE A 219 4.07 -7.72 5.28
CA PHE A 219 4.17 -6.60 4.36
C PHE A 219 3.01 -5.62 4.53
N PHE A 220 1.77 -6.10 4.45
CA PHE A 220 0.59 -5.23 4.46
C PHE A 220 0.35 -4.53 5.81
N ARG A 221 0.74 -5.15 6.94
CA ARG A 221 0.76 -4.46 8.24
C ARG A 221 1.73 -3.27 8.22
N GLY A 222 2.92 -3.46 7.67
CA GLY A 222 3.92 -2.40 7.51
C GLY A 222 3.42 -1.26 6.61
N VAL A 223 2.80 -1.61 5.48
CA VAL A 223 2.23 -0.65 4.53
C VAL A 223 1.05 0.12 5.15
N ALA A 224 0.06 -0.56 5.71
CA ALA A 224 -1.10 0.08 6.34
C ALA A 224 -0.69 1.04 7.46
N THR A 225 0.30 0.64 8.26
CA THR A 225 0.87 1.48 9.32
C THR A 225 1.53 2.74 8.76
N VAL A 226 2.45 2.61 7.80
CA VAL A 226 3.18 3.78 7.28
C VAL A 226 2.26 4.72 6.51
N VAL A 227 1.34 4.19 5.69
CA VAL A 227 0.39 5.01 4.95
C VAL A 227 -0.55 5.74 5.90
N SER A 228 -1.08 5.07 6.95
CA SER A 228 -1.89 5.74 7.97
C SER A 228 -1.16 6.91 8.62
N LYS A 229 0.13 6.75 8.93
CA LYS A 229 0.96 7.84 9.47
C LYS A 229 1.11 8.97 8.45
N LEU A 230 1.44 8.66 7.21
CA LEU A 230 1.60 9.65 6.15
C LEU A 230 0.29 10.43 5.89
N LEU A 231 -0.87 9.76 5.89
CA LEU A 231 -2.18 10.42 5.76
C LEU A 231 -2.46 11.35 6.94
N ASN A 232 -2.14 10.95 8.18
CA ASN A 232 -2.28 11.80 9.35
C ASN A 232 -1.30 12.99 9.40
N ILE A 233 -0.16 12.89 8.70
CA ILE A 233 0.82 13.96 8.60
C ILE A 233 0.42 14.94 7.48
N THR A 234 0.03 14.42 6.32
CA THR A 234 -0.19 15.20 5.09
C THR A 234 -1.62 15.72 4.94
N LEU A 235 -2.62 15.07 5.55
CA LEU A 235 -4.06 15.37 5.43
C LEU A 235 -4.46 15.76 4.00
N PRO A 236 -4.21 14.90 3.00
CA PRO A 236 -4.36 15.26 1.60
C PRO A 236 -5.83 15.26 1.20
N THR A 237 -6.16 16.02 0.17
CA THR A 237 -7.46 15.93 -0.51
C THR A 237 -7.59 14.61 -1.26
N ARG A 238 -6.50 14.20 -1.93
CA ARG A 238 -6.39 12.94 -2.66
C ARG A 238 -5.03 12.30 -2.45
N VAL A 239 -5.00 10.98 -2.34
CA VAL A 239 -3.77 10.17 -2.31
C VAL A 239 -3.72 9.26 -3.52
N TYR A 240 -2.56 9.11 -4.15
CA TYR A 240 -2.38 8.42 -5.42
C TYR A 240 -1.56 7.14 -5.24
N PHE A 241 -2.08 6.02 -5.76
CA PHE A 241 -1.38 4.73 -5.80
C PHE A 241 -1.39 4.15 -7.21
N GLY A 242 -0.33 3.43 -7.58
CA GLY A 242 -0.27 2.73 -8.86
C GLY A 242 -1.05 1.41 -8.82
N GLN A 243 -1.77 1.12 -9.91
CA GLN A 243 -2.50 -0.13 -10.09
C GLN A 243 -1.60 -1.36 -10.05
N LYS A 244 -0.32 -1.24 -10.42
CA LYS A 244 0.64 -2.36 -10.44
C LYS A 244 0.62 -3.17 -9.13
N ASP A 245 0.54 -2.48 -8.00
CA ASP A 245 0.42 -3.07 -6.68
C ASP A 245 -1.07 -3.11 -6.26
N ILE A 246 -1.92 -3.79 -7.05
CA ILE A 246 -3.38 -3.69 -6.96
C ILE A 246 -3.94 -4.06 -5.59
N GLN A 247 -3.43 -5.14 -4.98
CA GLN A 247 -3.86 -5.57 -3.64
C GLN A 247 -3.57 -4.47 -2.61
N GLN A 248 -2.40 -3.81 -2.72
CA GLN A 248 -2.07 -2.66 -1.88
C GLN A 248 -3.06 -1.51 -2.12
N ALA A 249 -3.29 -1.13 -3.38
CA ALA A 249 -4.17 -0.01 -3.73
C ALA A 249 -5.59 -0.22 -3.18
N LEU A 250 -6.17 -1.41 -3.36
CA LEU A 250 -7.51 -1.74 -2.88
C LEU A 250 -7.58 -1.87 -1.36
N LEU A 251 -6.53 -2.41 -0.72
CA LEU A 251 -6.42 -2.39 0.75
C LEU A 251 -6.39 -0.94 1.26
N MET A 252 -5.70 -0.01 0.59
CA MET A 252 -5.72 1.41 0.95
C MET A 252 -7.10 2.03 0.75
N LYS A 253 -7.86 1.66 -0.30
CA LYS A 253 -9.26 2.11 -0.46
C LYS A 253 -10.13 1.67 0.72
N ASN A 254 -10.05 0.40 1.11
CA ASN A 254 -10.80 -0.14 2.25
C ASN A 254 -10.39 0.55 3.55
N MET A 255 -9.09 0.68 3.81
CA MET A 255 -8.57 1.35 5.00
C MET A 255 -9.03 2.81 5.11
N VAL A 256 -8.96 3.57 4.00
CA VAL A 256 -9.40 4.98 3.98
C VAL A 256 -10.90 5.09 4.28
N LYS A 257 -11.71 4.22 3.70
CA LYS A 257 -13.16 4.18 3.92
C LYS A 257 -13.52 3.79 5.36
N GLU A 258 -12.99 2.67 5.85
CA GLU A 258 -13.39 2.07 7.13
C GLU A 258 -12.82 2.80 8.35
N LEU A 259 -11.63 3.39 8.22
CA LEU A 259 -11.03 4.22 9.27
C LEU A 259 -11.36 5.70 9.12
N CYS A 260 -12.30 6.04 8.22
CA CYS A 260 -12.84 7.38 8.05
C CYS A 260 -11.78 8.46 7.76
N PHE A 261 -10.73 8.13 7.00
CA PHE A 261 -9.73 9.12 6.62
C PHE A 261 -10.38 10.17 5.68
N PRO A 262 -10.17 11.47 5.92
CA PRO A 262 -10.79 12.54 5.12
C PRO A 262 -10.02 12.78 3.80
N THR A 263 -9.77 11.72 3.03
CA THR A 263 -9.08 11.74 1.73
C THR A 263 -9.79 10.83 0.74
N ARG A 264 -9.55 11.04 -0.56
CA ARG A 264 -9.94 10.10 -1.61
C ARG A 264 -8.73 9.34 -2.12
N VAL A 265 -8.89 8.06 -2.42
CA VAL A 265 -7.83 7.24 -3.01
C VAL A 265 -8.01 7.22 -4.52
N ARG A 266 -6.99 7.66 -5.26
CA ARG A 266 -6.94 7.61 -6.73
C ARG A 266 -5.98 6.49 -7.13
N VAL A 267 -6.50 5.52 -7.87
CA VAL A 267 -5.66 4.48 -8.49
C VAL A 267 -5.32 4.93 -9.90
N VAL A 268 -4.06 4.84 -10.27
CA VAL A 268 -3.57 5.23 -11.59
C VAL A 268 -3.05 3.99 -12.31
N GLU A 269 -3.38 3.87 -13.59
CA GLU A 269 -3.02 2.71 -14.41
C GLU A 269 -1.51 2.42 -14.41
N THR A 270 -1.18 1.14 -14.53
CA THR A 270 0.21 0.67 -14.60
C THR A 270 0.90 1.21 -15.85
N VAL A 271 1.93 2.03 -15.67
CA VAL A 271 2.83 2.42 -16.75
C VAL A 271 3.78 1.27 -17.08
N ARG A 272 3.95 1.03 -18.38
CA ARG A 272 4.74 -0.09 -18.92
C ARG A 272 5.92 0.42 -19.73
N GLY A 273 7.04 -0.28 -19.64
CA GLY A 273 8.24 -0.02 -20.42
C GLY A 273 8.33 -0.89 -21.68
N THR A 274 9.56 -1.18 -22.10
CA THR A 274 9.84 -2.12 -23.19
C THR A 274 9.29 -3.51 -22.88
N GLN A 275 8.83 -4.23 -23.92
CA GLN A 275 8.20 -5.55 -23.79
C GLN A 275 6.97 -5.58 -22.87
N GLU A 276 6.28 -4.43 -22.72
CA GLU A 276 5.12 -4.25 -21.84
C GLU A 276 5.38 -4.55 -20.35
N LEU A 277 6.65 -4.61 -19.93
CA LEU A 277 7.05 -4.82 -18.54
C LEU A 277 6.48 -3.68 -17.67
N ALA A 278 5.73 -4.04 -16.63
CA ALA A 278 5.28 -3.08 -15.63
C ALA A 278 6.50 -2.40 -14.97
N LEU A 279 6.53 -1.06 -14.99
CA LEU A 279 7.67 -0.32 -14.44
C LEU A 279 7.75 -0.48 -12.92
N SER A 280 8.96 -0.76 -12.43
CA SER A 280 9.26 -0.96 -11.00
C SER A 280 10.69 -0.53 -10.72
N SER A 281 10.96 0.01 -9.53
CA SER A 281 12.34 0.28 -9.09
C SER A 281 13.20 -0.99 -9.09
N ARG A 282 12.58 -2.16 -8.83
CA ARG A 282 13.27 -3.47 -8.85
C ARG A 282 13.65 -3.95 -10.27
N ASN A 283 13.13 -3.34 -11.34
CA ASN A 283 13.55 -3.70 -12.70
C ASN A 283 15.04 -3.36 -12.95
N ALA A 284 15.64 -2.50 -12.11
CA ALA A 284 17.07 -2.20 -12.15
C ALA A 284 17.96 -3.42 -11.84
N TYR A 285 17.41 -4.47 -11.22
CA TYR A 285 18.14 -5.69 -10.90
C TYR A 285 18.28 -6.64 -12.10
N LEU A 286 17.40 -6.52 -13.10
CA LEU A 286 17.40 -7.37 -14.29
C LEU A 286 18.62 -7.07 -15.17
N GLN A 287 19.32 -8.10 -15.64
CA GLN A 287 20.51 -7.98 -16.49
C GLN A 287 20.50 -8.96 -17.67
N GLY A 288 21.12 -8.56 -18.78
CA GLY A 288 21.30 -9.41 -19.96
C GLY A 288 20.02 -10.11 -20.40
N LYS A 289 20.04 -11.44 -20.44
CA LYS A 289 18.91 -12.29 -20.83
C LYS A 289 17.69 -12.16 -19.92
N GLU A 290 17.84 -11.80 -18.65
CA GLU A 290 16.71 -11.55 -17.75
C GLU A 290 15.80 -10.42 -18.26
N LYS A 291 16.39 -9.38 -18.89
CA LYS A 291 15.63 -8.28 -19.49
C LYS A 291 14.85 -8.72 -20.72
N GLU A 292 15.37 -9.69 -21.47
CA GLU A 292 14.73 -10.19 -22.69
C GLU A 292 13.47 -11.02 -22.39
N VAL A 293 13.42 -11.67 -21.22
CA VAL A 293 12.29 -12.50 -20.76
C VAL A 293 11.41 -11.81 -19.73
N ALA A 294 11.69 -10.55 -19.37
CA ALA A 294 10.94 -9.85 -18.32
C ALA A 294 9.46 -9.62 -18.68
N GLY A 295 9.12 -9.58 -19.98
CA GLY A 295 7.74 -9.52 -20.48
C GLY A 295 6.92 -10.81 -20.29
N THR A 296 7.51 -11.91 -19.81
CA THR A 296 6.85 -13.23 -19.72
C THR A 296 5.58 -13.20 -18.88
N LEU A 297 5.61 -12.54 -17.72
CA LEU A 297 4.45 -12.45 -16.84
C LEU A 297 3.28 -11.71 -17.52
N ARG A 298 3.57 -10.62 -18.24
CA ARG A 298 2.55 -9.88 -18.99
C ARG A 298 1.95 -10.74 -20.12
N GLY A 299 2.79 -11.49 -20.83
CA GLY A 299 2.33 -12.44 -21.85
C GLY A 299 1.41 -13.52 -21.27
N ALA A 300 1.77 -14.09 -20.12
CA ALA A 300 0.95 -15.06 -19.41
C ALA A 300 -0.42 -14.48 -19.02
N LEU A 301 -0.45 -13.29 -18.42
CA LEU A 301 -1.70 -12.62 -18.05
C LEU A 301 -2.57 -12.33 -19.28
N LYS A 302 -1.98 -11.94 -20.43
CA LYS A 302 -2.72 -11.77 -21.68
C LYS A 302 -3.27 -13.08 -22.24
N ALA A 303 -2.55 -14.19 -22.07
CA ALA A 303 -3.04 -15.51 -22.46
C ALA A 303 -4.27 -15.91 -21.64
N VAL A 304 -4.24 -15.69 -20.32
CA VAL A 304 -5.41 -15.90 -19.44
C VAL A 304 -6.56 -14.98 -19.84
N GLU A 305 -6.31 -13.67 -20.00
CA GLU A 305 -7.31 -12.69 -20.41
C GLU A 305 -8.01 -13.09 -21.73
N LYS A 306 -7.22 -13.49 -22.73
CA LYS A 306 -7.74 -13.95 -24.03
C LYS A 306 -8.60 -15.20 -23.88
N ALA A 307 -8.13 -16.20 -23.13
CA ALA A 307 -8.88 -17.44 -22.90
C ALA A 307 -10.19 -17.18 -22.14
N TRP A 308 -10.13 -16.33 -21.11
CA TRP A 308 -11.29 -15.90 -20.34
C TRP A 308 -12.36 -15.26 -21.22
N TYR A 309 -11.98 -14.27 -22.04
CA TYR A 309 -12.93 -13.62 -22.95
C TYR A 309 -13.36 -14.49 -24.14
N ALA A 310 -12.67 -15.59 -24.42
CA ALA A 310 -13.10 -16.61 -25.38
C ALA A 310 -14.17 -17.57 -24.81
N GLY A 311 -14.59 -17.40 -23.56
CA GLY A 311 -15.62 -18.26 -22.96
C GLY A 311 -15.08 -19.47 -22.20
N MET A 312 -13.76 -19.61 -22.07
CA MET A 312 -13.16 -20.73 -21.32
C MET A 312 -13.44 -20.59 -19.82
N SER A 313 -13.47 -21.73 -19.12
CA SER A 313 -13.56 -21.75 -17.67
C SER A 313 -12.36 -21.07 -17.01
N ARG A 314 -12.50 -20.68 -15.74
CA ARG A 314 -11.40 -20.11 -14.95
C ARG A 314 -10.17 -21.03 -14.97
N SER A 315 -10.35 -22.32 -14.71
CA SER A 315 -9.26 -23.30 -14.70
C SER A 315 -8.52 -23.37 -16.06
N GLU A 316 -9.26 -23.43 -17.17
CA GLU A 316 -8.70 -23.45 -18.52
C GLU A 316 -7.97 -22.15 -18.86
N ALA A 317 -8.54 -21.00 -18.50
CA ALA A 317 -7.91 -19.70 -18.74
C ALA A 317 -6.59 -19.59 -17.97
N LEU A 318 -6.57 -19.95 -16.69
CA LEU A 318 -5.35 -19.99 -15.88
C LEU A 318 -4.33 -21.01 -16.40
N ALA A 319 -4.79 -22.15 -16.94
CA ALA A 319 -3.91 -23.13 -17.57
C ALA A 319 -3.21 -22.57 -18.81
N ALA A 320 -3.89 -21.76 -19.63
CA ALA A 320 -3.27 -21.09 -20.77
C ALA A 320 -2.14 -20.13 -20.35
N GLY A 321 -2.33 -19.39 -19.24
CA GLY A 321 -1.28 -18.55 -18.67
C GLY A 321 -0.07 -19.35 -18.17
N ARG A 322 -0.30 -20.45 -17.46
CA ARG A 322 0.77 -21.35 -16.98
C ARG A 322 1.54 -21.97 -18.14
N GLN A 323 0.84 -22.49 -19.14
CA GLN A 323 1.46 -23.05 -20.33
C GLN A 323 2.35 -22.02 -21.06
N TYR A 324 1.89 -20.77 -21.19
CA TYR A 324 2.70 -19.71 -21.77
C TYR A 324 4.02 -19.50 -21.01
N VAL A 325 3.98 -19.52 -19.68
CA VAL A 325 5.21 -19.41 -18.87
C VAL A 325 6.11 -20.62 -19.11
N ASP A 326 5.58 -21.84 -19.09
CA ASP A 326 6.35 -23.07 -19.28
C ASP A 326 7.06 -23.11 -20.65
N GLU A 327 6.40 -22.66 -21.71
CA GLU A 327 6.98 -22.55 -23.05
C GLU A 327 8.17 -21.58 -23.07
N VAL A 328 8.04 -20.41 -22.43
CA VAL A 328 9.14 -19.43 -22.35
C VAL A 328 10.27 -19.92 -21.45
N VAL A 329 9.96 -20.62 -20.35
CA VAL A 329 10.95 -21.30 -19.49
C VAL A 329 11.73 -22.31 -20.30
N GLN A 330 11.06 -23.19 -21.04
CA GLN A 330 11.70 -24.22 -21.85
C GLN A 330 12.59 -23.61 -22.94
N ALA A 331 12.13 -22.56 -23.62
CA ALA A 331 12.90 -21.88 -24.66
C ALA A 331 14.17 -21.18 -24.13
N ASN A 332 14.20 -20.84 -22.84
CA ASN A 332 15.33 -20.17 -22.18
C ASN A 332 16.04 -21.05 -21.15
N ALA A 333 15.81 -22.37 -21.20
CA ALA A 333 16.39 -23.33 -20.27
C ALA A 333 17.93 -23.25 -20.27
N GLY A 334 18.51 -23.19 -19.07
CA GLY A 334 19.96 -23.05 -18.87
C GLY A 334 20.52 -21.63 -19.12
N GLN A 335 19.70 -20.67 -19.58
CA GLN A 335 20.12 -19.28 -19.77
C GLN A 335 19.61 -18.35 -18.66
N VAL A 336 18.33 -18.48 -18.29
CA VAL A 336 17.69 -17.69 -17.23
C VAL A 336 16.84 -18.62 -16.38
N GLU A 337 17.05 -18.56 -15.06
CA GLU A 337 16.15 -19.23 -14.12
C GLU A 337 14.87 -18.41 -13.99
N MET A 338 13.72 -19.05 -14.26
CA MET A 338 12.42 -18.44 -14.07
C MET A 338 11.52 -19.38 -13.29
N LYS A 339 10.75 -18.83 -12.35
CA LYS A 339 9.82 -19.60 -11.52
C LYS A 339 8.55 -18.82 -11.30
N LEU A 340 7.44 -19.32 -11.83
CA LEU A 340 6.12 -18.76 -11.54
C LEU A 340 5.82 -18.97 -10.05
N ASP A 341 5.57 -17.88 -9.33
CA ASP A 341 5.16 -17.94 -7.92
C ASP A 341 3.66 -18.21 -7.85
N TYR A 342 2.87 -17.38 -8.52
CA TYR A 342 1.44 -17.61 -8.71
C TYR A 342 0.91 -16.89 -9.95
N ILE A 343 -0.23 -17.37 -10.44
CA ILE A 343 -1.13 -16.67 -11.35
C ILE A 343 -2.56 -17.01 -10.94
N GLU A 344 -3.37 -16.00 -10.64
CA GLU A 344 -4.67 -16.20 -10.02
C GLU A 344 -5.70 -15.16 -10.50
N MET A 345 -6.98 -15.54 -10.40
CA MET A 345 -8.13 -14.68 -10.63
C MET A 345 -8.91 -14.55 -9.32
N ASN A 346 -9.03 -13.34 -8.81
CA ASN A 346 -9.59 -13.03 -7.49
C ASN A 346 -10.71 -11.99 -7.59
N ASP A 347 -11.64 -12.06 -6.64
CA ASP A 347 -12.67 -11.02 -6.46
C ASP A 347 -12.02 -9.72 -5.94
N PRO A 348 -12.31 -8.55 -6.54
CA PRO A 348 -11.66 -7.29 -6.18
C PRO A 348 -12.12 -6.68 -4.85
N HIS A 349 -13.18 -7.20 -4.23
CA HIS A 349 -13.68 -6.76 -2.94
C HIS A 349 -13.19 -7.66 -1.80
N THR A 350 -13.17 -8.98 -2.02
CA THR A 350 -12.82 -9.95 -0.98
C THR A 350 -11.39 -10.47 -1.10
N PHE A 351 -10.75 -10.33 -2.27
CA PHE A 351 -9.47 -10.95 -2.65
C PHE A 351 -9.48 -12.48 -2.66
N GLU A 352 -10.63 -13.10 -2.41
CA GLU A 352 -10.77 -14.55 -2.49
C GLU A 352 -10.64 -15.00 -3.95
N PRO A 353 -10.03 -16.18 -4.20
CA PRO A 353 -10.01 -16.78 -5.52
C PRO A 353 -11.43 -16.94 -6.06
N LEU A 354 -11.64 -16.63 -7.33
CA LEU A 354 -12.95 -16.84 -7.95
C LEU A 354 -13.33 -18.33 -7.96
N GLY A 355 -14.61 -18.63 -7.75
CA GLY A 355 -15.17 -19.96 -7.95
C GLY A 355 -15.18 -20.37 -9.44
N GLU A 356 -15.19 -21.67 -9.70
CA GLU A 356 -15.26 -22.22 -11.07
C GLU A 356 -16.62 -21.98 -11.76
N ASP A 357 -17.65 -21.65 -10.98
CA ASP A 357 -18.99 -21.31 -11.45
C ASP A 357 -19.12 -19.88 -12.01
N VAL A 358 -18.12 -19.03 -11.73
CA VAL A 358 -18.05 -17.68 -12.28
C VAL A 358 -17.69 -17.76 -13.76
N ASN A 359 -18.69 -17.57 -14.63
CA ASN A 359 -18.52 -17.65 -16.08
C ASN A 359 -18.32 -16.27 -16.72
N SER A 360 -17.49 -16.24 -17.77
CA SER A 360 -17.19 -15.06 -18.59
C SER A 360 -18.33 -14.64 -19.55
N GLY A 361 -19.50 -15.30 -19.48
CA GLY A 361 -20.65 -15.04 -20.36
C GLY A 361 -21.18 -13.61 -20.34
N ALA A 362 -20.91 -12.85 -19.27
CA ALA A 362 -21.13 -11.40 -19.19
C ALA A 362 -19.86 -10.56 -19.45
N ALA A 363 -18.68 -11.17 -19.30
CA ALA A 363 -17.37 -10.54 -19.43
C ALA A 363 -16.99 -10.20 -20.89
N ALA A 364 -17.44 -10.97 -21.89
CA ALA A 364 -17.18 -10.68 -23.31
C ALA A 364 -17.72 -9.29 -23.77
N SER A 365 -18.60 -8.68 -23.00
CA SER A 365 -19.15 -7.33 -23.24
C SER A 365 -18.60 -6.25 -22.30
N GLY A 366 -17.64 -6.59 -21.43
CA GLY A 366 -17.15 -5.71 -20.36
C GLY A 366 -18.11 -5.53 -19.18
N LYS A 367 -19.25 -6.24 -19.16
CA LYS A 367 -20.33 -6.12 -18.16
C LYS A 367 -20.42 -7.33 -17.21
N GLY A 368 -19.29 -8.03 -17.03
CA GLY A 368 -19.18 -9.16 -16.11
C GLY A 368 -18.71 -8.72 -14.71
N PRO A 369 -18.73 -9.62 -13.71
CA PRO A 369 -18.18 -9.33 -12.40
C PRO A 369 -16.73 -8.85 -12.54
N GLY A 370 -16.36 -7.83 -11.76
CA GLY A 370 -14.98 -7.35 -11.74
C GLY A 370 -14.04 -8.45 -11.25
N VAL A 371 -12.88 -8.58 -11.89
CA VAL A 371 -11.87 -9.59 -11.55
C VAL A 371 -10.47 -8.98 -11.51
N ILE A 372 -9.70 -9.34 -10.48
CA ILE A 372 -8.25 -9.13 -10.46
C ILE A 372 -7.60 -10.39 -11.02
N LEU A 373 -7.05 -10.30 -12.23
CA LEU A 373 -6.12 -11.29 -12.75
C LEU A 373 -4.71 -10.83 -12.40
N SER A 374 -4.03 -11.51 -11.50
CA SER A 374 -2.70 -11.12 -11.03
C SER A 374 -1.73 -12.28 -11.02
N GLY A 375 -0.44 -11.97 -10.99
CA GLY A 375 0.59 -12.98 -10.84
C GLY A 375 1.92 -12.42 -10.40
N ALA A 376 2.80 -13.32 -9.99
CA ALA A 376 4.18 -13.03 -9.69
C ALA A 376 5.11 -14.07 -10.30
N LEU A 377 6.22 -13.61 -10.87
CA LEU A 377 7.21 -14.43 -11.57
C LEU A 377 8.61 -14.05 -11.09
N TRP A 378 9.37 -15.03 -10.61
CA TRP A 378 10.81 -14.87 -10.40
C TRP A 378 11.53 -14.95 -11.74
N VAL A 379 12.40 -13.97 -12.00
CA VAL A 379 13.37 -13.96 -13.10
C VAL A 379 14.74 -13.73 -12.49
N GLY A 380 15.56 -14.77 -12.46
CA GLY A 380 16.74 -14.84 -11.61
C GLY A 380 16.39 -14.54 -10.15
N ARG A 381 16.97 -13.48 -9.60
CA ARG A 381 16.70 -13.03 -8.22
C ARG A 381 15.60 -11.97 -8.11
N THR A 382 15.01 -11.55 -9.22
CA THR A 382 14.03 -10.47 -9.24
C THR A 382 12.62 -11.05 -9.27
N ARG A 383 11.82 -10.77 -8.25
CA ARG A 383 10.39 -11.11 -8.24
C ARG A 383 9.57 -10.00 -8.90
N LEU A 384 9.07 -10.28 -10.09
CA LEU A 384 8.18 -9.39 -10.84
C LEU A 384 6.74 -9.64 -10.42
N ILE A 385 5.93 -8.58 -10.39
CA ILE A 385 4.49 -8.64 -10.14
C ILE A 385 3.78 -7.83 -11.22
N ASP A 386 2.59 -8.27 -11.61
CA ASP A 386 1.74 -7.57 -12.57
C ASP A 386 0.28 -7.99 -12.40
N ASN A 387 -0.63 -7.21 -12.96
CA ASN A 387 -2.05 -7.51 -12.96
C ASN A 387 -2.77 -6.96 -14.20
N VAL A 388 -3.96 -7.52 -14.44
CA VAL A 388 -4.98 -7.09 -15.40
C VAL A 388 -6.31 -7.09 -14.67
N LEU A 389 -7.08 -6.04 -14.86
CA LEU A 389 -8.43 -5.96 -14.32
C LEU A 389 -9.42 -6.30 -15.43
N LEU A 390 -10.32 -7.25 -15.18
CA LEU A 390 -11.30 -7.74 -16.14
C LEU A 390 -12.71 -7.41 -15.65
N GLY A 391 -13.66 -7.22 -16.58
CA GLY A 391 -15.07 -6.98 -16.25
C GLY A 391 -15.34 -5.57 -15.70
N GLU A 392 -16.32 -5.46 -14.79
CA GLU A 392 -16.74 -4.18 -14.21
C GLU A 392 -15.81 -3.73 -13.07
N VAL A 393 -14.72 -3.07 -13.45
CA VAL A 393 -13.65 -2.62 -12.54
C VAL A 393 -13.42 -1.11 -12.58
N GLY A 394 -14.25 -0.33 -13.28
CA GLY A 394 -14.08 1.13 -13.42
C GLY A 394 -14.00 1.86 -12.07
N TRP A 395 -14.75 1.39 -11.08
CA TRP A 395 -14.75 1.91 -9.70
C TRP A 395 -13.37 1.81 -9.01
N VAL A 396 -12.45 0.97 -9.50
CA VAL A 396 -11.09 0.88 -8.97
C VAL A 396 -10.36 2.20 -9.15
N TYR A 397 -10.58 2.89 -10.28
CA TYR A 397 -9.90 4.13 -10.60
C TYR A 397 -10.60 5.37 -10.04
N GLU A 398 -11.87 5.28 -9.64
CA GLU A 398 -12.66 6.37 -9.03
C GLU A 398 -12.22 6.68 -7.60
#